data_AF-A0A7S3GFP5-F1
#
_entry.id   AF-A0A7S3GFP5-F1
#
_cell.length_a   1.000
_cell.length_b   1.000
_cell.length_c   1.000
_cell.angle_alpha   90.00
_cell.angle_beta   90.00
_cell.angle_gamma   90.00
#
_symmetry.space_group_name_H-M   'P 1'
#
loop_
_entity.id
_entity.type
_entity.pdbx_description
1 polymer ?
#
loop_
_entity_poly.entity_id
_entity_poly.type
_entity_poly.pdbx_seq_one_letter_code
_entity_poly.pdbx_strand_id
1 'polypeptide(L)'
;MSSGWKKPLSLNATVEGKDKILRTIVYLIKATRVGESSFLLQIETSFSDTRKVLRLLKWATTGGKAISVVRNGEASLQNALEVSRLTSLTLYFLLDNVALMARFMNSKKAKHLAKVAAVFWAISGIASVVGLLRSLYLVKKEGEKTKILVDILSSICDVRLALTGAGVLETTRHMQGVLGTFSSAAGLKNLYNSTAASP
;
A
#
# COMPACT_ATOMS: atom_id res chain seq x y z
N MET A 1 32.15 6.64 -12.27
CA MET A 1 30.77 7.14 -12.01
C MET A 1 30.33 6.65 -10.65
N SER A 2 30.01 7.59 -9.75
CA SER A 2 29.80 7.32 -8.32
C SER A 2 28.65 6.35 -8.05
N SER A 3 28.86 5.43 -7.12
CA SER A 3 27.91 4.40 -6.67
C SER A 3 26.61 4.95 -6.08
N GLY A 4 26.50 6.28 -5.89
CA GLY A 4 25.33 6.95 -5.33
C GLY A 4 24.10 6.98 -6.25
N TRP A 5 24.29 7.09 -7.56
CA TRP A 5 23.16 7.27 -8.50
C TRP A 5 22.50 5.96 -8.95
N LYS A 6 23.20 4.82 -8.88
CA LYS A 6 22.65 3.52 -9.33
C LYS A 6 21.41 3.08 -8.52
N LYS A 7 21.35 3.45 -7.25
CA LYS A 7 20.30 3.02 -6.30
C LYS A 7 18.92 3.70 -6.48
N PRO A 8 18.81 5.03 -6.64
CA PRO A 8 17.53 5.65 -6.98
C PRO A 8 17.03 5.24 -8.38
N LEU A 9 17.95 4.98 -9.32
CA LEU A 9 17.64 4.46 -10.65
C LEU A 9 17.02 3.04 -10.59
N SER A 10 17.50 2.16 -9.72
CA SER A 10 16.93 0.80 -9.57
C SER A 10 15.55 0.79 -8.89
N LEU A 11 15.29 1.71 -7.95
CA LEU A 11 13.94 1.92 -7.41
C LEU A 11 12.94 2.31 -8.49
N ASN A 12 13.30 3.30 -9.33
CA ASN A 12 12.46 3.76 -10.42
C ASN A 12 12.37 2.74 -11.58
N ALA A 13 13.24 1.73 -11.63
CA ALA A 13 13.15 0.68 -12.63
C ALA A 13 11.99 -0.29 -12.36
N THR A 14 11.57 -0.45 -11.10
CA THR A 14 10.50 -1.38 -10.72
C THR A 14 9.11 -0.73 -10.70
N VAL A 15 8.09 -1.48 -11.09
CA VAL A 15 6.69 -1.04 -11.00
C VAL A 15 6.28 -0.72 -9.56
N GLU A 16 6.78 -1.49 -8.59
CA GLU A 16 6.53 -1.24 -7.17
C GLU A 16 7.16 0.07 -6.68
N GLY A 17 8.40 0.35 -7.06
CA GLY A 17 9.07 1.59 -6.70
C GLY A 17 8.37 2.81 -7.30
N LYS A 18 7.99 2.76 -8.58
CA LYS A 18 7.19 3.82 -9.23
C LYS A 18 5.87 4.09 -8.49
N ASP A 19 5.12 3.03 -8.15
CA ASP A 19 3.86 3.15 -7.42
C ASP A 19 4.06 3.80 -6.04
N LYS A 20 5.11 3.43 -5.29
CA LYS A 20 5.41 4.03 -3.97
C LYS A 20 5.88 5.48 -4.06
N ILE A 21 6.68 5.83 -5.08
CA ILE A 21 7.11 7.21 -5.31
C ILE A 21 5.89 8.10 -5.60
N LEU A 22 5.05 7.68 -6.55
CA LEU A 22 3.82 8.41 -6.87
C LEU A 22 2.88 8.50 -5.66
N ARG A 23 2.78 7.41 -4.87
CA ARG A 23 1.98 7.40 -3.63
C ARG A 23 2.48 8.47 -2.66
N THR A 24 3.79 8.55 -2.47
CA THR A 24 4.43 9.53 -1.58
C THR A 24 4.14 10.95 -2.05
N ILE A 25 4.28 11.24 -3.35
CA ILE A 25 4.00 12.57 -3.90
C ILE A 25 2.52 12.96 -3.71
N VAL A 26 1.59 12.06 -4.01
CA VAL A 26 0.14 12.29 -3.80
C VAL A 26 -0.15 12.65 -2.34
N TYR A 27 0.43 11.94 -1.39
CA TYR A 27 0.19 12.22 0.02
C TYR A 27 0.94 13.45 0.54
N LEU A 28 2.11 13.78 -0.02
CA LEU A 28 2.80 15.04 0.26
C LEU A 28 1.94 16.23 -0.18
N ILE A 29 1.36 16.19 -1.39
CA ILE A 29 0.44 17.22 -1.88
C ILE A 29 -0.74 17.40 -0.92
N LYS A 30 -1.32 16.29 -0.43
CA LYS A 30 -2.40 16.34 0.57
C LYS A 30 -1.93 16.91 1.91
N ALA A 31 -0.70 16.65 2.32
CA ALA A 31 -0.13 17.07 3.60
C ALA A 31 0.17 18.57 3.62
N THR A 32 0.62 19.17 2.53
CA THR A 32 1.09 20.57 2.56
C THR A 32 -0.03 21.61 2.63
N ARG A 33 -1.32 21.22 2.63
CA ARG A 33 -2.50 22.12 2.54
C ARG A 33 -2.52 23.04 1.30
N VAL A 34 -1.53 22.98 0.43
CA VAL A 34 -1.48 23.70 -0.87
C VAL A 34 -2.50 23.14 -1.88
N GLY A 35 -3.25 22.10 -1.50
CA GLY A 35 -4.29 21.43 -2.29
C GLY A 35 -5.53 22.28 -2.65
N GLU A 36 -5.48 23.59 -2.46
CA GLU A 36 -6.45 24.56 -3.02
C GLU A 36 -6.05 25.05 -4.42
N SER A 37 -4.79 24.86 -4.83
CA SER A 37 -4.39 25.08 -6.23
C SER A 37 -5.01 24.02 -7.13
N SER A 38 -5.79 24.46 -8.12
CA SER A 38 -6.41 23.61 -9.15
C SER A 38 -5.38 22.75 -9.90
N PHE A 39 -4.16 23.26 -10.08
CA PHE A 39 -3.05 22.54 -10.71
C PHE A 39 -2.57 21.35 -9.87
N LEU A 40 -2.36 21.53 -8.55
CA LEU A 40 -1.92 20.45 -7.67
C LEU A 40 -2.99 19.35 -7.52
N LEU A 41 -4.27 19.74 -7.56
CA LEU A 41 -5.40 18.79 -7.60
C LEU A 41 -5.39 17.93 -8.87
N GLN A 42 -5.06 18.51 -10.02
CA GLN A 42 -4.92 17.76 -11.27
C GLN A 42 -3.76 16.78 -11.19
N ILE A 43 -2.58 17.22 -10.72
CA ILE A 43 -1.42 16.33 -10.52
C ILE A 43 -1.75 15.19 -9.56
N GLU A 44 -2.41 15.48 -8.43
CA GLU A 44 -2.84 14.47 -7.47
C GLU A 44 -3.71 13.40 -8.14
N THR A 45 -4.69 13.84 -8.94
CA THR A 45 -5.61 12.96 -9.65
C THR A 45 -4.88 12.12 -10.68
N SER A 46 -4.06 12.74 -11.54
CA SER A 46 -3.27 12.06 -12.57
C SER A 46 -2.32 11.02 -11.97
N PHE A 47 -1.64 11.33 -10.87
CA PHE A 47 -0.76 10.37 -10.18
C PHE A 47 -1.55 9.26 -9.49
N SER A 48 -2.70 9.57 -8.89
CA SER A 48 -3.59 8.55 -8.33
C SER A 48 -4.04 7.55 -9.39
N ASP A 49 -4.46 8.01 -10.57
CA ASP A 49 -4.91 7.14 -11.65
C ASP A 49 -3.75 6.37 -12.29
N THR A 50 -2.60 7.01 -12.49
CA THR A 50 -1.37 6.35 -12.93
C THR A 50 -0.99 5.20 -12.00
N ARG A 51 -1.10 5.38 -10.69
CA ARG A 51 -0.85 4.30 -9.72
C ARG A 51 -1.83 3.15 -9.83
N LYS A 52 -3.09 3.40 -10.20
CA LYS A 52 -4.04 2.29 -10.44
C LYS A 52 -3.62 1.50 -11.67
N VAL A 53 -3.18 2.17 -12.74
CA VAL A 53 -2.63 1.53 -13.94
C VAL A 53 -1.36 0.72 -13.61
N LEU A 54 -0.43 1.26 -12.80
CA LEU A 54 0.75 0.52 -12.36
C LEU A 54 0.43 -0.72 -11.51
N ARG A 55 -0.78 -0.78 -10.94
CA ARG A 55 -1.27 -1.93 -10.16
C ARG A 55 -2.18 -2.85 -10.98
N LEU A 56 -2.33 -2.59 -12.28
CA LEU A 56 -2.97 -3.51 -13.20
C LEU A 56 -2.25 -4.86 -13.10
N LEU A 57 -3.02 -5.95 -13.04
CA LEU A 57 -2.52 -7.33 -12.86
C LEU A 57 -1.80 -7.63 -11.53
N LYS A 58 -1.62 -6.68 -10.60
CA LYS A 58 -1.11 -7.01 -9.24
C LYS A 58 -2.00 -8.01 -8.51
N TRP A 59 -3.30 -8.03 -8.80
CA TRP A 59 -4.20 -9.03 -8.26
C TRP A 59 -3.79 -10.45 -8.65
N ALA A 60 -3.36 -10.69 -9.90
CA ALA A 60 -2.98 -12.03 -10.36
C ALA A 60 -1.70 -12.52 -9.67
N THR A 61 -0.70 -11.65 -9.57
CA THR A 61 0.57 -11.98 -8.89
C THR A 61 0.39 -12.15 -7.38
N THR A 62 -0.45 -11.33 -6.74
CA THR A 62 -0.75 -11.44 -5.31
C THR A 62 -1.61 -12.68 -5.01
N GLY A 63 -2.57 -13.00 -5.89
CA GLY A 63 -3.40 -14.19 -5.78
C GLY A 63 -2.59 -15.47 -5.95
N GLY A 64 -1.67 -15.51 -6.91
CA GLY A 64 -0.73 -16.62 -7.08
C GLY A 64 0.13 -16.85 -5.83
N LYS A 65 0.59 -15.77 -5.16
CA LYS A 65 1.29 -15.88 -3.87
C LYS A 65 0.39 -16.45 -2.78
N ALA A 66 -0.86 -16.00 -2.67
CA ALA A 66 -1.82 -16.54 -1.70
C ALA A 66 -2.00 -18.05 -1.88
N ILE A 67 -2.22 -18.49 -3.12
CA ILE A 67 -2.34 -19.91 -3.47
C ILE A 67 -1.07 -20.68 -3.10
N SER A 68 0.11 -20.12 -3.37
CA SER A 68 1.38 -20.76 -3.00
C SER A 68 1.55 -20.93 -1.49
N VAL A 69 1.12 -19.97 -0.67
CA VAL A 69 1.17 -20.09 0.79
C VAL A 69 0.20 -21.16 1.27
N VAL A 70 -1.00 -21.23 0.69
CA VAL A 70 -1.97 -22.30 1.02
C VAL A 70 -1.42 -23.68 0.64
N ARG A 71 -0.82 -23.81 -0.55
CA ARG A 71 -0.37 -25.11 -1.08
C ARG A 71 0.87 -25.64 -0.36
N ASN A 72 1.82 -24.78 -0.05
CA ASN A 72 3.14 -25.18 0.46
C ASN A 72 3.31 -24.89 1.95
N GLY A 73 2.40 -24.15 2.58
CA GLY A 73 2.51 -23.73 3.96
C GLY A 73 1.92 -24.74 4.94
N GLU A 74 2.54 -24.87 6.10
CA GLU A 74 1.98 -25.63 7.22
C GLU A 74 0.75 -24.94 7.82
N ALA A 75 -0.12 -25.72 8.45
CA ALA A 75 -1.28 -25.20 9.18
C ALA A 75 -0.80 -24.42 10.43
N SER A 76 -0.61 -23.11 10.28
CA SER A 76 -0.19 -22.21 11.35
C SER A 76 -0.99 -20.92 11.31
N LEU A 77 -1.14 -20.27 12.48
CA LEU A 77 -1.78 -18.96 12.56
C LEU A 77 -1.08 -17.91 11.67
N GLN A 78 0.24 -17.99 11.53
CA GLN A 78 1.00 -17.06 10.68
C GLN A 78 0.60 -17.21 9.21
N ASN A 79 0.51 -18.46 8.74
CA ASN A 79 0.13 -18.74 7.36
C ASN A 79 -1.34 -18.38 7.13
N ALA A 80 -2.23 -18.61 8.09
CA ALA A 80 -3.63 -18.17 8.01
C ALA A 80 -3.74 -16.63 7.88
N LEU A 81 -2.99 -15.88 8.70
CA LEU A 81 -2.95 -14.41 8.63
C LEU A 81 -2.35 -13.92 7.31
N GLU A 82 -1.29 -14.56 6.82
CA GLU A 82 -0.65 -14.22 5.54
C GLU A 82 -1.59 -14.50 4.36
N VAL A 83 -2.29 -15.64 4.35
CA VAL A 83 -3.29 -15.97 3.33
C VAL A 83 -4.44 -14.97 3.35
N SER A 84 -4.95 -14.62 4.54
CA SER A 84 -6.00 -13.60 4.69
C SER A 84 -5.55 -12.24 4.14
N ARG A 85 -4.32 -11.82 4.49
CA ARG A 85 -3.71 -10.59 4.03
C ARG A 85 -3.57 -10.54 2.51
N LEU A 86 -3.03 -11.60 1.90
CA LEU A 86 -2.79 -11.69 0.45
C LEU A 86 -4.09 -11.82 -0.34
N THR A 87 -5.06 -12.60 0.15
CA THR A 87 -6.37 -12.75 -0.49
C THR A 87 -7.13 -11.42 -0.48
N SER A 88 -7.12 -10.71 0.66
CA SER A 88 -7.73 -9.40 0.77
C SER A 88 -7.05 -8.36 -0.14
N LEU A 89 -5.71 -8.37 -0.26
CA LEU A 89 -4.99 -7.52 -1.23
C LEU A 89 -5.34 -7.86 -2.67
N THR A 90 -5.51 -9.14 -2.99
CA THR A 90 -5.91 -9.60 -4.32
C THR A 90 -7.26 -9.01 -4.70
N LEU A 91 -8.24 -9.13 -3.81
CA LEU A 91 -9.58 -8.56 -4.00
C LEU A 91 -9.55 -7.03 -4.06
N TYR A 92 -8.73 -6.38 -3.22
CA TYR A 92 -8.51 -4.94 -3.28
C TYR A 92 -8.00 -4.51 -4.67
N PHE A 93 -6.92 -5.10 -5.18
CA PHE A 93 -6.37 -4.71 -6.48
C PHE A 93 -7.32 -5.03 -7.62
N LEU A 94 -8.04 -6.15 -7.56
CA LEU A 94 -9.06 -6.51 -8.56
C LEU A 94 -10.16 -5.44 -8.59
N LEU A 95 -10.76 -5.13 -7.45
CA LEU A 95 -11.84 -4.16 -7.35
C LEU A 95 -11.40 -2.73 -7.64
N ASP A 96 -10.16 -2.35 -7.30
CA ASP A 96 -9.62 -1.03 -7.64
C ASP A 96 -9.46 -0.88 -9.17
N ASN A 97 -9.07 -1.95 -9.87
CA ASN A 97 -9.00 -1.98 -11.34
C ASN A 97 -10.39 -1.96 -11.97
N VAL A 98 -11.36 -2.72 -11.43
CA VAL A 98 -12.75 -2.68 -11.90
C VAL A 98 -13.36 -1.29 -11.65
N ALA A 99 -13.08 -0.67 -10.51
CA ALA A 99 -13.50 0.69 -10.21
C ALA A 99 -12.89 1.72 -11.19
N LEU A 100 -11.61 1.55 -11.57
CA LEU A 100 -10.98 2.39 -12.59
C LEU A 100 -11.69 2.26 -13.94
N MET A 101 -11.93 1.04 -14.41
CA MET A 101 -12.65 0.80 -15.67
C MET A 101 -14.08 1.38 -15.63
N ALA A 102 -14.78 1.18 -14.51
CA ALA A 102 -16.10 1.75 -14.29
C ALA A 102 -16.09 3.29 -14.36
N ARG A 103 -15.00 3.97 -13.92
CA ARG A 103 -14.85 5.43 -14.09
C ARG A 103 -14.69 5.82 -15.55
N PHE A 104 -13.85 5.13 -16.31
CA PHE A 104 -13.70 5.40 -17.75
C PHE A 104 -15.01 5.20 -18.53
N MET A 105 -15.88 4.30 -18.05
CA MET A 105 -17.22 4.09 -18.60
C MET A 105 -18.29 5.03 -18.01
N ASN A 106 -17.93 6.06 -17.23
CA ASN A 106 -18.86 6.99 -16.55
C ASN A 106 -19.93 6.29 -15.70
N SER A 107 -19.62 5.11 -15.14
CA SER A 107 -20.57 4.34 -14.34
C SER A 107 -20.74 4.92 -12.93
N LYS A 108 -22.00 5.11 -12.52
CA LYS A 108 -22.37 5.52 -11.15
C LYS A 108 -21.84 4.53 -10.09
N LYS A 109 -21.61 3.27 -10.45
CA LYS A 109 -21.10 2.21 -9.56
C LYS A 109 -19.62 2.38 -9.20
N ALA A 110 -18.86 3.19 -9.94
CA ALA A 110 -17.43 3.34 -9.72
C ALA A 110 -17.06 3.81 -8.31
N LYS A 111 -17.85 4.72 -7.73
CA LYS A 111 -17.67 5.18 -6.35
C LYS A 111 -17.93 4.06 -5.33
N HIS A 112 -18.96 3.26 -5.54
CA HIS A 112 -19.28 2.13 -4.67
C HIS A 112 -18.18 1.06 -4.73
N LEU A 113 -17.73 0.67 -5.92
CA LEU A 113 -16.63 -0.28 -6.10
C LEU A 113 -15.33 0.19 -5.43
N ALA A 114 -15.01 1.48 -5.53
CA ALA A 114 -13.86 2.05 -4.83
C ALA A 114 -13.98 1.97 -3.30
N LYS A 115 -15.17 2.17 -2.73
CA LYS A 115 -15.42 1.98 -1.29
C LYS A 115 -15.26 0.51 -0.88
N VAL A 116 -15.82 -0.42 -1.66
CA VAL A 116 -15.68 -1.87 -1.40
C VAL A 116 -14.22 -2.30 -1.49
N ALA A 117 -13.48 -1.81 -2.49
CA ALA A 117 -12.03 -2.04 -2.58
C ALA A 117 -11.31 -1.57 -1.30
N ALA A 118 -11.65 -0.38 -0.79
CA ALA A 118 -11.06 0.16 0.43
C ALA A 118 -11.35 -0.70 1.68
N VAL A 119 -12.50 -1.38 1.75
CA VAL A 119 -12.79 -2.36 2.81
C VAL A 119 -11.80 -3.53 2.76
N PHE A 120 -11.56 -4.11 1.59
CA PHE A 120 -10.58 -5.19 1.43
C PHE A 120 -9.14 -4.74 1.74
N TRP A 121 -8.80 -3.49 1.41
CA TRP A 121 -7.52 -2.91 1.83
C TRP A 121 -7.42 -2.82 3.36
N ALA A 122 -8.49 -2.41 4.04
CA ALA A 122 -8.52 -2.33 5.51
C ALA A 122 -8.37 -3.72 6.15
N ILE A 123 -9.08 -4.73 5.66
CA ILE A 123 -8.98 -6.12 6.15
C ILE A 123 -7.54 -6.62 6.01
N SER A 124 -6.89 -6.38 4.87
CA SER A 124 -5.49 -6.76 4.69
C SER A 124 -4.55 -6.04 5.66
N GLY A 125 -4.77 -4.74 5.87
CA GLY A 125 -4.00 -3.96 6.84
C GLY A 125 -4.14 -4.51 8.26
N ILE A 126 -5.35 -4.88 8.67
CA ILE A 126 -5.61 -5.49 9.99
C ILE A 126 -4.87 -6.82 10.12
N ALA A 127 -4.99 -7.71 9.13
CA ALA A 127 -4.26 -8.98 9.11
C ALA A 127 -2.73 -8.77 9.21
N SER A 128 -2.22 -7.73 8.54
CA SER A 128 -0.80 -7.33 8.60
C SER A 128 -0.40 -6.90 10.02
N VAL A 129 -1.19 -6.03 10.67
CA VAL A 129 -0.94 -5.58 12.04
C VAL A 129 -0.93 -6.75 13.02
N VAL A 130 -1.91 -7.65 12.95
CA VAL A 130 -1.99 -8.82 13.83
C VAL A 130 -0.80 -9.74 13.63
N GLY A 131 -0.41 -10.01 12.37
CA GLY A 131 0.77 -10.80 12.04
C GLY A 131 2.06 -10.18 12.59
N LEU A 132 2.23 -8.87 12.46
CA LEU A 132 3.40 -8.14 12.95
C LEU A 132 3.47 -8.07 14.48
N LEU A 133 2.32 -7.92 15.17
CA LEU A 133 2.27 -7.98 16.64
C LEU A 133 2.74 -9.34 17.16
N ARG A 134 2.33 -10.43 16.49
CA ARG A 134 2.84 -11.76 16.79
C ARG A 134 4.34 -11.87 16.55
N SER A 135 4.84 -11.35 15.43
CA SER A 135 6.28 -11.31 15.15
C SER A 135 7.05 -10.51 16.20
N LEU A 136 6.50 -9.38 16.67
CA LEU A 136 7.12 -8.54 17.71
C LEU A 136 7.29 -9.31 19.03
N TYR A 137 6.30 -10.14 19.39
CA TYR A 137 6.36 -10.97 20.59
C TYR A 137 7.43 -12.07 20.51
N LEU A 138 7.65 -12.63 19.32
CA LEU A 138 8.58 -13.74 19.11
C LEU A 138 10.03 -13.29 18.92
N VAL A 139 10.26 -12.04 18.49
CA VAL A 139 11.60 -11.52 18.22
C VAL A 139 12.35 -11.17 19.50
N LYS A 140 13.54 -11.75 19.66
CA LYS A 140 14.42 -11.52 20.80
C LYS A 140 15.42 -10.38 20.57
N LYS A 141 15.79 -10.12 19.32
CA LYS A 141 16.83 -9.13 18.96
C LYS A 141 16.26 -7.71 18.89
N GLU A 142 16.88 -6.78 19.60
CA GLU A 142 16.38 -5.40 19.74
C GLU A 142 16.32 -4.64 18.41
N GLY A 143 17.33 -4.78 17.55
CA GLY A 143 17.32 -4.13 16.23
C GLY A 143 16.20 -4.60 15.28
N GLU A 144 15.72 -5.83 15.45
CA GLU A 144 14.58 -6.36 14.67
C GLU A 144 13.25 -5.85 15.22
N LYS A 145 13.15 -5.61 16.54
CA LYS A 145 11.96 -5.00 17.15
C LYS A 145 11.69 -3.62 16.59
N THR A 146 12.71 -2.76 16.46
CA THR A 146 12.54 -1.41 15.90
C THR A 146 12.00 -1.45 14.47
N LYS A 147 12.50 -2.38 13.64
CA LYS A 147 12.00 -2.57 12.27
C LYS A 147 10.53 -2.98 12.27
N ILE A 148 10.17 -3.98 13.07
CA ILE A 148 8.78 -4.45 13.19
C ILE A 148 7.86 -3.35 13.71
N LEU A 149 8.30 -2.53 14.66
CA LEU A 149 7.52 -1.40 15.17
C LEU A 149 7.21 -0.36 14.07
N VAL A 150 8.19 -0.04 13.22
CA VAL A 150 7.97 0.84 12.06
C VAL A 150 6.96 0.23 11.09
N ASP A 151 7.06 -1.07 10.83
CA ASP A 151 6.13 -1.78 9.95
C ASP A 151 4.69 -1.82 10.54
N ILE A 152 4.56 -1.96 11.87
CA ILE A 152 3.27 -1.90 12.59
C ILE A 152 2.67 -0.50 12.44
N LEU A 153 3.44 0.55 12.74
CA LEU A 153 2.96 1.93 12.63
C LEU A 153 2.55 2.28 11.19
N SER A 154 3.33 1.85 10.20
CA SER A 154 3.00 2.01 8.79
C SER A 154 1.69 1.29 8.44
N SER A 155 1.51 0.06 8.94
CA SER A 155 0.30 -0.73 8.70
C SER A 155 -0.94 -0.12 9.36
N ILE A 156 -0.81 0.46 10.56
CA ILE A 156 -1.89 1.19 11.23
C ILE A 156 -2.29 2.42 10.42
N CYS A 157 -1.32 3.16 9.87
CA CYS A 157 -1.59 4.29 8.97
C CYS A 157 -2.39 3.84 7.74
N ASP A 158 -1.98 2.71 7.12
CA ASP A 158 -2.67 2.14 5.96
C ASP A 158 -4.10 1.70 6.29
N VAL A 159 -4.32 1.05 7.44
CA VAL A 159 -5.66 0.69 7.92
C VAL A 159 -6.53 1.93 8.07
N ARG A 160 -6.03 2.99 8.71
CA ARG A 160 -6.80 4.23 8.91
C ARG A 160 -7.16 4.90 7.59
N LEU A 161 -6.23 4.91 6.62
CA LEU A 161 -6.48 5.42 5.27
C LEU A 161 -7.52 4.57 4.53
N ALA A 162 -7.45 3.26 4.67
CA ALA A 162 -8.40 2.33 4.06
C ALA A 162 -9.82 2.50 4.64
N LEU A 163 -9.94 2.59 5.97
CA LEU A 163 -11.21 2.84 6.65
C LEU A 163 -11.81 4.21 6.27
N THR A 164 -10.96 5.22 6.10
CA THR A 164 -11.40 6.52 5.57
C THR A 164 -11.92 6.38 4.13
N GLY A 165 -11.22 5.63 3.27
CA GLY A 165 -11.65 5.36 1.90
C GLY A 165 -12.95 4.54 1.81
N ALA A 166 -13.21 3.69 2.79
CA ALA A 166 -14.46 2.95 2.92
C ALA A 166 -15.63 3.82 3.43
N GLY A 167 -15.34 5.01 3.98
CA GLY A 167 -16.32 5.90 4.60
C GLY A 167 -16.69 5.51 6.03
N VAL A 168 -15.85 4.72 6.71
CA VAL A 168 -16.03 4.33 8.12
C VAL A 168 -15.48 5.40 9.06
N LEU A 169 -14.37 6.05 8.67
CA LEU A 169 -13.74 7.11 9.46
C LEU A 169 -13.74 8.44 8.71
N GLU A 170 -14.02 9.51 9.44
CA GLU A 170 -13.80 10.87 8.96
C GLU A 170 -12.37 11.29 9.27
N THR A 171 -11.58 11.53 8.22
CA THR A 171 -10.19 11.98 8.33
C THR A 171 -10.03 13.17 7.39
N THR A 172 -9.58 14.30 7.94
CA THR A 172 -9.29 15.50 7.13
C THR A 172 -8.28 15.19 6.03
N ARG A 173 -8.37 15.88 4.89
CA ARG A 173 -7.44 15.69 3.76
C ARG A 173 -5.98 15.83 4.19
N HIS A 174 -5.69 16.79 5.08
CA HIS A 174 -4.37 17.00 5.64
C HIS A 174 -3.87 15.79 6.44
N MET A 175 -4.70 15.23 7.34
CA MET A 175 -4.34 14.05 8.12
C MET A 175 -4.13 12.82 7.22
N GLN A 176 -4.94 12.66 6.16
CA GLN A 176 -4.70 11.62 5.15
C GLN A 176 -3.32 11.79 4.49
N GLY A 177 -2.95 13.04 4.19
CA GLY A 177 -1.65 13.40 3.65
C GLY A 177 -0.48 13.02 4.57
N VAL A 178 -0.56 13.37 5.85
CA VAL A 178 0.49 13.05 6.83
C VAL A 178 0.64 11.54 7.00
N LEU A 179 -0.46 10.83 7.27
CA LEU A 179 -0.45 9.38 7.47
C LEU A 179 0.04 8.62 6.23
N GLY A 180 -0.42 9.06 5.04
CA GLY A 180 -0.03 8.44 3.79
C GLY A 180 1.41 8.72 3.41
N THR A 181 1.94 9.91 3.72
CA THR A 181 3.35 10.24 3.52
C THR A 181 4.23 9.35 4.40
N PHE A 182 3.90 9.24 5.69
CA PHE A 182 4.64 8.40 6.62
C PHE A 182 4.68 6.93 6.15
N SER A 183 3.51 6.35 5.87
CA SER A 183 3.42 4.95 5.43
C SER A 183 4.17 4.70 4.11
N SER A 184 4.05 5.61 3.15
CA SER A 184 4.73 5.49 1.86
C SER A 184 6.24 5.63 1.97
N ALA A 185 6.72 6.55 2.81
CA ALA A 185 8.15 6.74 3.08
C ALA A 185 8.76 5.51 3.77
N ALA A 186 8.07 4.93 4.75
CA ALA A 186 8.49 3.67 5.37
C ALA A 186 8.57 2.54 4.33
N GLY A 187 7.55 2.41 3.49
CA GLY A 187 7.53 1.43 2.40
C GLY A 187 8.62 1.63 1.34
N LEU A 188 9.00 2.89 1.07
CA LEU A 188 10.08 3.23 0.14
C LEU A 188 11.45 2.92 0.74
N LYS A 189 11.66 3.23 2.02
CA LYS A 189 12.88 2.87 2.76
C LYS A 189 13.09 1.34 2.78
N ASN A 190 12.03 0.58 3.05
CA ASN A 190 12.10 -0.89 3.01
C ASN A 190 12.46 -1.41 1.62
N LEU A 191 11.86 -0.85 0.57
CA LEU A 191 12.18 -1.23 -0.81
C LEU A 191 13.63 -0.88 -1.18
N TYR A 192 14.09 0.32 -0.81
CA TYR A 192 15.46 0.77 -1.03
C TYR A 192 16.48 -0.18 -0.40
N ASN A 193 16.24 -0.58 0.85
CA ASN A 193 17.11 -1.51 1.56
C ASN A 193 17.13 -2.90 0.93
N SER A 194 15.98 -3.40 0.45
CA SER A 194 15.90 -4.70 -0.22
C SER A 194 16.62 -4.70 -1.58
N THR A 195 16.50 -3.62 -2.35
CA THR A 195 17.21 -3.49 -3.64
C THR A 195 18.71 -3.32 -3.44
N ALA A 196 19.15 -2.72 -2.34
CA ALA A 196 20.57 -2.58 -2.01
C ALA A 196 21.23 -3.90 -1.56
N ALA A 197 20.44 -4.92 -1.19
CA ALA A 197 20.92 -6.23 -0.77
C ALA A 197 21.00 -7.25 -1.91
N SER A 198 20.52 -6.91 -3.12
CA SER A 198 20.69 -7.73 -4.32
C SER A 198 22.01 -7.37 -5.01
N PRO A 199 22.95 -8.31 -5.21
CA PRO A 199 24.26 -8.06 -5.81
C PRO A 199 24.19 -7.55 -7.26
#